data_AF-A0A833LJT1-F1
#
_entry.id   AF-A0A833LJT1-F1
#
_cell.length_a   1.000
_cell.length_b   1.000
_cell.length_c   1.000
_cell.angle_alpha   90.00
_cell.angle_beta   90.00
_cell.angle_gamma   90.00
#
_symmetry.space_group_name_H-M   'P 1'
#
loop_
_entity.id
_entity.type
_entity.pdbx_description
1 polymer ?
#
loop_
_entity_poly.entity_id
_entity_poly.type
_entity_poly.pdbx_seq_one_letter_code
_entity_poly.pdbx_strand_id
1 'polypeptide(L)'
;MINDVYNNRILELAGNIPRIGRLAQPDGSATAHSKLCGSTVTVDLKMERDVVTDFAHDVKACALGQASSSIMARHVIGARAQE
;
A
#
# COMPACT_ATOMS: atom_id res chain seq x y z
N MET A 1 -1.13 -1.78 25.96
CA MET A 1 -1.61 -2.68 24.90
C MET A 1 -2.30 -1.96 23.74
N ILE A 2 -3.43 -1.25 23.94
CA ILE A 2 -4.09 -0.54 22.80
C ILE A 2 -3.24 0.59 22.23
N ASN A 3 -2.57 1.36 23.10
CA ASN A 3 -1.67 2.44 22.70
C ASN A 3 -0.36 1.93 22.09
N ASP A 4 -0.01 0.64 22.28
CA ASP A 4 1.19 0.06 21.69
C ASP A 4 0.94 -0.30 20.22
N VAL A 5 -0.27 -0.79 19.91
CA VAL A 5 -0.71 -1.15 18.55
C VAL A 5 -1.18 0.09 17.77
N TYR A 6 -1.95 0.98 18.39
CA TYR A 6 -2.38 2.26 17.81
C TYR A 6 -1.59 3.42 18.37
N ASN A 7 -0.26 3.28 18.35
CA ASN A 7 0.64 4.36 18.72
C ASN A 7 0.58 5.49 17.68
N ASN A 8 1.09 6.66 18.05
CA ASN A 8 1.11 7.85 17.19
C ASN A 8 1.71 7.57 15.81
N ARG A 9 2.75 6.73 15.73
CA ARG A 9 3.41 6.42 14.46
C ARG A 9 2.49 5.66 13.50
N ILE A 10 1.70 4.71 13.99
CA ILE A 10 0.72 3.98 13.17
C ILE A 10 -0.36 4.94 12.67
N LEU A 11 -0.88 5.81 13.54
CA LEU A 11 -1.92 6.77 13.16
C LEU A 11 -1.41 7.80 12.17
N GLU A 12 -0.17 8.29 12.32
CA GLU A 12 0.50 9.17 11.37
C GLU A 12 0.64 8.52 9.98
N LEU A 13 1.06 7.25 9.94
CA LEU A 13 1.20 6.50 8.69
C LEU A 13 -0.14 6.30 8.01
N ALA A 14 -1.17 5.92 8.78
CA ALA A 14 -2.52 5.70 8.28
C ALA A 14 -3.16 6.98 7.73
N GLY A 15 -2.88 8.14 8.36
CA GLY A 15 -3.40 9.44 7.92
C GLY A 15 -2.65 10.05 6.73
N ASN A 16 -1.43 9.60 6.42
CA ASN A 16 -0.56 10.20 5.40
C ASN A 16 -0.05 9.14 4.41
N ILE A 17 -0.99 8.45 3.75
CA ILE A 17 -0.69 7.44 2.72
C ILE A 17 -0.35 8.15 1.40
N PRO A 18 0.88 8.00 0.87
CA PRO A 18 1.23 8.57 -0.42
C PRO A 18 0.73 7.68 -1.57
N ARG A 19 0.70 8.22 -2.80
CA ARG A 19 0.40 7.46 -4.04
C ARG A 19 -0.99 6.80 -4.05
N ILE A 20 -1.96 7.43 -3.38
CA ILE A 20 -3.37 7.04 -3.45
C ILE A 20 -3.92 7.32 -4.85
N GLY A 21 -4.63 6.35 -5.40
CA GLY A 21 -5.26 6.43 -6.71
C GLY A 21 -4.91 5.23 -7.59
N ARG A 22 -5.01 5.45 -8.90
CA ARG A 22 -4.73 4.44 -9.93
C ARG A 22 -3.72 5.01 -10.93
N LEU A 23 -2.86 4.17 -11.48
CA LEU A 23 -2.00 4.57 -12.59
C LEU A 23 -2.82 4.59 -13.88
N ALA A 24 -2.48 5.50 -14.81
CA ALA A 24 -3.19 5.59 -16.09
C ALA A 24 -2.88 4.40 -17.02
N GLN A 25 -1.65 3.88 -16.96
CA GLN A 25 -1.16 2.76 -17.78
C GLN A 25 -0.23 1.87 -16.95
N PRO A 26 -0.79 1.09 -16.00
CA PRO A 26 0.00 0.12 -15.24
C PRO A 26 0.37 -1.09 -16.11
N ASP A 27 1.51 -1.70 -15.81
CA ASP A 27 1.91 -2.97 -16.42
C ASP A 27 1.17 -4.14 -15.75
N GLY A 28 0.80 -3.98 -14.48
CA GLY A 28 0.01 -4.94 -13.72
C GLY A 28 -0.87 -4.28 -12.66
N SER A 29 -2.05 -4.87 -12.45
CA SER A 29 -2.99 -4.47 -11.41
C SER A 29 -3.48 -5.69 -10.64
N ALA A 30 -3.53 -5.62 -9.32
CA ALA A 30 -4.03 -6.68 -8.45
C ALA A 30 -4.97 -6.12 -7.38
N THR A 31 -5.99 -6.88 -7.00
CA THR A 31 -6.91 -6.52 -5.90
C THR A 31 -6.99 -7.66 -4.90
N ALA A 32 -6.83 -7.33 -3.62
CA ALA A 32 -6.99 -8.27 -2.51
C ALA A 32 -8.13 -7.83 -1.60
N HIS A 33 -8.96 -8.79 -1.18
CA HIS A 33 -10.09 -8.57 -0.28
C HIS A 33 -10.02 -9.50 0.94
N SER A 34 -10.03 -8.91 2.14
CA SER A 34 -10.08 -9.65 3.40
C SER A 34 -11.53 -9.84 3.84
N LYS A 35 -12.02 -11.08 3.73
CA LYS A 35 -13.40 -11.43 4.13
C LYS A 35 -13.67 -11.27 5.64
N LEU A 36 -12.62 -11.29 6.47
CA LEU A 36 -12.76 -11.21 7.92
C LEU A 36 -13.10 -9.78 8.40
N CYS A 37 -12.53 -8.76 7.76
CA CYS A 37 -12.68 -7.37 8.18
C CYS A 37 -13.24 -6.45 7.08
N GLY A 38 -13.58 -7.00 5.90
CA GLY A 38 -14.10 -6.26 4.76
C GLY A 38 -13.08 -5.36 4.05
N SER A 39 -11.81 -5.39 4.47
CA SER A 39 -10.77 -4.53 3.88
C SER A 39 -10.49 -4.93 2.43
N THR A 40 -10.32 -3.95 1.56
CA THR A 40 -9.99 -4.13 0.14
C THR A 40 -8.86 -3.19 -0.26
N VAL A 41 -7.86 -3.73 -0.95
CA VAL A 41 -6.74 -2.96 -1.48
C VAL A 41 -6.54 -3.33 -2.94
N THR A 42 -6.46 -2.31 -3.80
CA THR A 42 -6.10 -2.46 -5.21
C THR A 42 -4.76 -1.78 -5.44
N VAL A 43 -3.82 -2.48 -6.08
CA VAL A 43 -2.47 -2.00 -6.37
C VAL A 43 -2.27 -2.00 -7.88
N ASP A 44 -1.67 -0.91 -8.37
CA ASP A 44 -1.15 -0.75 -9.72
C ASP A 44 0.37 -0.65 -9.67
N LEU A 45 1.06 -1.36 -10.58
CA LEU A 45 2.52 -1.37 -10.68
C LEU A 45 2.97 -1.11 -12.11
N LYS A 46 4.09 -0.39 -12.24
CA LYS A 46 4.95 -0.41 -13.43
C LYS A 46 6.28 -1.01 -13.08
N MET A 47 6.82 -1.82 -13.98
CA MET A 47 8.08 -2.52 -13.78
C MET A 47 8.98 -2.38 -15.01
N GLU A 48 10.25 -2.15 -14.74
CA GLU A 48 11.30 -2.31 -15.74
C GLU A 48 12.17 -3.48 -15.33
N ARG A 49 12.06 -4.59 -16.07
CA ARG A 49 12.66 -5.88 -15.73
C ARG A 49 12.18 -6.34 -14.34
N ASP A 50 13.08 -6.42 -13.36
CA ASP A 50 12.80 -6.86 -12.00
C ASP A 50 12.59 -5.70 -11.01
N VAL A 51 12.68 -4.45 -11.46
CA VAL A 51 12.59 -3.25 -10.60
C VAL A 51 11.25 -2.55 -10.78
N VAL A 52 10.62 -2.18 -9.66
CA VAL A 52 9.41 -1.35 -9.67
C VAL A 52 9.75 0.09 -9.99
N THR A 53 9.15 0.66 -11.03
CA THR A 53 9.40 2.05 -11.48
C THR A 53 8.27 3.00 -11.17
N ASP A 54 7.03 2.50 -11.03
CA ASP A 54 5.91 3.30 -10.55
C ASP A 54 4.90 2.45 -9.79
N PHE A 55 4.14 3.11 -8.91
CA PHE A 55 3.17 2.48 -8.01
C PHE A 55 2.06 3.45 -7.65
N ALA A 56 0.83 2.94 -7.67
CA ALA A 56 -0.33 3.58 -7.04
C ALA A 56 -1.24 2.53 -6.39
N HIS A 57 -2.05 2.96 -5.42
CA HIS A 57 -3.03 2.06 -4.80
C HIS A 57 -4.32 2.75 -4.36
N ASP A 58 -5.43 2.01 -4.37
CA ASP A 58 -6.68 2.37 -3.69
C ASP A 58 -6.81 1.50 -2.43
N VAL A 59 -6.97 2.14 -1.28
CA VAL A 59 -6.89 1.49 0.03
C VAL A 59 -8.17 1.75 0.82
N LYS A 60 -8.95 0.69 1.03
CA LYS A 60 -10.13 0.67 1.89
C LYS A 60 -9.91 -0.35 3.00
N ALA A 61 -9.18 0.05 4.03
CA ALA A 61 -8.80 -0.84 5.12
C ALA A 61 -8.85 -0.13 6.49
N CYS A 62 -8.75 -0.89 7.58
CA CYS A 62 -8.58 -0.31 8.91
C CYS A 62 -7.24 0.42 9.05
N ALA A 63 -7.04 1.14 10.16
CA ALA A 63 -5.83 1.95 10.38
C ALA A 63 -4.51 1.15 10.28
N LEU A 64 -4.48 -0.13 10.69
CA LEU A 64 -3.30 -0.98 10.49
C LEU A 64 -3.06 -1.31 9.01
N GLY A 65 -4.11 -1.61 8.25
CA GLY A 65 -4.01 -1.83 6.81
C GLY A 65 -3.59 -0.58 6.04
N GLN A 66 -4.08 0.59 6.46
CA GLN A 66 -3.69 1.90 5.94
C GLN A 66 -2.23 2.24 6.27
N ALA A 67 -1.79 2.01 7.51
CA ALA A 67 -0.40 2.23 7.91
C ALA A 67 0.57 1.32 7.15
N SER A 68 0.24 0.02 7.03
CA SER A 68 1.02 -0.93 6.21
C SER A 68 1.12 -0.48 4.75
N SER A 69 -0.01 -0.07 4.17
CA SER A 69 -0.07 0.45 2.79
C SER A 69 0.80 1.72 2.63
N SER A 70 0.80 2.61 3.62
CA SER A 70 1.65 3.82 3.64
C SER A 70 3.14 3.48 3.63
N ILE A 71 3.56 2.46 4.39
CA ILE A 71 4.95 1.99 4.37
C ILE A 71 5.31 1.45 2.99
N MET A 72 4.47 0.59 2.41
CA MET A 72 4.69 0.04 1.07
C MET A 72 4.88 1.16 0.03
N ALA A 73 3.94 2.11 -0.03
CA ALA A 73 3.96 3.21 -1.00
C ALA A 73 5.20 4.13 -0.88
N ARG A 74 5.86 4.16 0.28
CA ARG A 74 7.09 4.94 0.51
C ARG A 74 8.36 4.24 0.04
N HIS A 75 8.37 2.91 -0.02
CA HIS A 75 9.60 2.12 -0.22
C HIS A 75 9.60 1.24 -1.47
N VAL A 76 8.43 0.99 -2.07
CA VAL A 76 8.31 -0.01 -3.16
C VAL A 76 9.01 0.38 -4.46
N ILE A 77 9.09 1.67 -4.79
CA ILE A 77 9.74 2.09 -6.04
C ILE A 77 11.25 2.05 -5.90
N GLY A 78 11.89 1.43 -6.88
CA GLY A 78 13.30 1.07 -6.83
C GLY A 78 13.56 -0.31 -6.22
N ALA A 79 12.57 -0.92 -5.56
CA ALA A 79 12.69 -2.28 -5.05
C ALA A 79 12.62 -3.31 -6.18
N ARG A 80 13.31 -4.43 -5.99
CA ARG A 80 13.31 -5.59 -6.87
C ARG A 80 12.24 -6.58 -6.46
N ALA A 81 11.76 -7.37 -7.41
CA ALA A 81 10.73 -8.38 -7.19
C ALA A 81 11.05 -9.45 -6.12
N GLN A 82 12.33 -9.63 -5.77
CA GLN A 82 12.79 -10.65 -4.80
C GLN A 82 13.11 -10.08 -3.41
N GLU A 83 13.08 -8.76 -3.22
CA GLU A 83 13.31 -8.11 -1.91
C GLU A 83 12.07 -8.19 -1.02
#